data_AF-A0A526M579-F1
#
_entry.id   AF-A0A526M579-F1
#
_cell.length_a   1.000
_cell.length_b   1.000
_cell.length_c   1.000
_cell.angle_alpha   90.00
_cell.angle_beta   90.00
_cell.angle_gamma   90.00
#
_symmetry.space_group_name_H-M   'P 1'
#
loop_
_entity.id
_entity.type
_entity.pdbx_description
1 polymer ?
#
loop_
_entity_poly.entity_id
_entity_poly.type
_entity_poly.pdbx_seq_one_letter_code
_entity_poly.pdbx_strand_id
1 'polypeptide(L)'
;MCDEIVATANSFGLPARSLVVLAALSAALVPNGKSPAKGVLKFKSGYGSREAYNALADLRSLELLMHIFAIWPDQPVMLCTADKDLALFWAGLRASKFVHRAGSMTFEMDPAPLVPGISREQWLAWLKG
;
A
#
# COMPACT_ATOMS: atom_id res chain seq x y z
N MET A 1 -0.15 -2.41 18.27
CA MET A 1 0.18 -2.97 16.95
C MET A 1 0.08 -1.93 15.85
N CYS A 2 -1.08 -1.36 15.52
CA CYS A 2 -1.16 -0.32 14.46
C CYS A 2 -0.34 0.93 14.80
N ASP A 3 -0.43 1.43 16.02
CA ASP A 3 0.37 2.58 16.46
C ASP A 3 1.87 2.30 16.43
N GLU A 4 2.28 1.04 16.65
CA GLU A 4 3.68 0.61 16.59
C GLU A 4 4.19 0.54 15.16
N ILE A 5 3.35 0.08 14.21
CA ILE A 5 3.64 0.12 12.77
C ILE A 5 3.81 1.58 12.31
N VAL A 6 2.90 2.47 12.69
CA VAL A 6 2.96 3.90 12.33
C VAL A 6 4.16 4.58 12.99
N ALA A 7 4.43 4.33 14.27
CA ALA A 7 5.59 4.87 14.97
C ALA A 7 6.92 4.40 14.34
N THR A 8 6.99 3.12 13.94
CA THR A 8 8.16 2.58 13.24
C THR A 8 8.30 3.20 11.86
N ALA A 9 7.21 3.34 11.09
CA ALA A 9 7.26 4.02 9.80
C ALA A 9 7.81 5.45 9.92
N ASN A 10 7.33 6.19 10.91
CA ASN A 10 7.76 7.56 11.18
C ASN A 10 9.23 7.63 11.57
N SER A 11 9.76 6.68 12.36
CA SER A 11 11.18 6.66 12.73
C SER A 11 12.12 6.40 11.54
N PHE A 12 11.60 5.78 10.48
CA PHE A 12 12.28 5.60 9.19
C PHE A 12 11.93 6.67 8.15
N GLY A 13 11.17 7.70 8.50
CA GLY A 13 10.76 8.78 7.60
C GLY A 13 9.78 8.34 6.50
N LEU A 14 9.09 7.22 6.69
CA LEU A 14 8.09 6.73 5.76
C LEU A 14 6.71 7.31 6.10
N PRO A 15 6.01 7.95 5.16
CA PRO A 15 4.69 8.47 5.43
C PRO A 15 3.69 7.31 5.59
N ALA A 16 2.70 7.49 6.46
CA ALA A 16 1.66 6.48 6.71
C ALA A 16 0.87 6.09 5.43
N ARG A 17 0.83 7.00 4.45
CA ARG A 17 0.20 6.76 3.14
C ARG A 17 1.05 5.95 2.15
N SER A 18 2.29 5.61 2.49
CA SER A 18 3.12 4.77 1.61
C SER A 18 2.53 3.36 1.48
N LEU A 19 2.66 2.75 0.31
CA LEU A 19 2.05 1.44 0.06
C LEU A 19 2.60 0.35 1.01
N VAL A 20 3.87 0.48 1.42
CA VAL A 20 4.50 -0.42 2.41
C VAL A 20 3.81 -0.35 3.77
N VAL A 21 3.57 0.88 4.27
CA VAL A 21 2.92 1.06 5.57
C VAL A 21 1.47 0.60 5.53
N LEU A 22 0.76 0.88 4.42
CA LEU A 22 -0.60 0.40 4.22
C LEU A 22 -0.69 -1.12 4.16
N ALA A 23 0.25 -1.76 3.46
CA ALA A 23 0.33 -3.21 3.43
C ALA A 23 0.57 -3.78 4.84
N ALA A 24 1.47 -3.17 5.62
CA ALA A 24 1.76 -3.61 6.98
C ALA A 24 0.53 -3.46 7.89
N LEU A 25 -0.13 -2.30 7.87
CA LEU A 25 -1.37 -2.04 8.61
C LEU A 25 -2.47 -3.04 8.23
N SER A 26 -2.71 -3.24 6.93
CA SER A 26 -3.70 -4.18 6.43
C SER A 26 -3.42 -5.62 6.84
N ALA A 27 -2.15 -6.05 6.77
CA ALA A 27 -1.74 -7.39 7.18
C ALA A 27 -1.95 -7.63 8.68
N ALA A 28 -1.80 -6.58 9.49
CA ALA A 28 -1.96 -6.62 10.94
C ALA A 28 -3.44 -6.58 11.38
N LEU A 29 -4.28 -5.81 10.68
CA LEU A 29 -5.67 -5.55 11.09
C LEU A 29 -6.67 -6.62 10.65
N VAL A 30 -6.45 -7.31 9.53
CA VAL A 30 -7.42 -8.28 9.02
C VAL A 30 -7.35 -9.58 9.85
N PRO A 31 -8.45 -9.96 10.53
CA PRO A 31 -8.47 -11.18 11.33
C PRO A 31 -8.17 -12.43 10.48
N ASN A 32 -7.57 -13.44 11.11
CA ASN A 32 -7.25 -14.73 10.50
C ASN A 32 -6.28 -14.67 9.30
N GLY A 33 -5.59 -13.54 9.10
CA GLY A 33 -4.51 -13.43 8.11
C GLY A 33 -4.96 -13.54 6.65
N LYS A 34 -6.24 -13.36 6.35
CA LYS A 34 -6.80 -13.39 4.98
C LYS A 34 -6.64 -12.07 4.23
N SER A 35 -5.77 -11.17 4.69
CA SER A 35 -5.46 -9.93 3.98
C SER A 35 -4.62 -10.23 2.74
N PRO A 36 -5.00 -9.72 1.55
CA PRO A 36 -4.11 -9.69 0.39
C PRO A 36 -2.75 -9.08 0.71
N ALA A 37 -2.69 -8.10 1.62
CA ALA A 37 -1.43 -7.47 2.01
C ALA A 37 -0.46 -8.45 2.70
N LYS A 38 -0.96 -9.47 3.39
CA LYS A 38 -0.11 -10.52 3.95
C LYS A 38 0.49 -11.40 2.85
N GLY A 39 -0.26 -11.63 1.78
CA GLY A 39 0.21 -12.32 0.57
C GLY A 39 1.19 -11.48 -0.26
N VAL A 40 1.06 -10.15 -0.27
CA VAL A 40 2.05 -9.23 -0.86
C VAL A 40 3.34 -9.21 -0.04
N LEU A 41 3.23 -9.08 1.28
CA LEU A 41 4.37 -9.03 2.18
C LEU A 41 5.03 -10.40 2.40
N LYS A 42 4.33 -11.51 2.10
CA LYS A 42 4.88 -12.88 2.12
C LYS A 42 5.54 -13.24 3.46
N PHE A 43 5.00 -12.73 4.56
CA PHE A 43 5.54 -12.99 5.90
C PHE A 43 5.59 -14.49 6.20
N LYS A 44 6.77 -14.98 6.61
CA LYS A 44 7.05 -16.38 6.90
C LYS A 44 8.17 -16.51 7.94
N SER A 45 8.36 -17.72 8.48
CA SER A 45 9.55 -18.00 9.29
C SER A 45 10.82 -17.71 8.47
N GLY A 46 11.79 -17.03 9.09
CA GLY A 46 13.02 -16.60 8.41
C GLY A 46 12.83 -15.44 7.44
N TYR A 47 11.77 -14.64 7.59
CA TYR A 47 11.61 -13.40 6.83
C TYR A 47 12.81 -12.47 7.03
N GLY A 48 13.50 -12.14 5.94
CA GLY A 48 14.71 -11.31 5.98
C GLY A 48 14.76 -10.30 4.84
N SER A 49 15.95 -9.74 4.60
CA SER A 49 16.15 -8.66 3.63
C SER A 49 15.75 -9.02 2.20
N ARG A 50 15.93 -10.28 1.78
CA ARG A 50 15.54 -10.75 0.44
C ARG A 50 14.03 -10.73 0.26
N GLU A 51 13.30 -11.28 1.22
CA GLU A 51 11.84 -11.29 1.21
C GLU A 51 11.28 -9.87 1.27
N ALA A 52 11.87 -9.00 2.10
CA ALA A 52 11.52 -7.59 2.16
C ALA A 52 11.79 -6.86 0.84
N TYR A 53 12.92 -7.15 0.18
CA TYR A 53 13.22 -6.59 -1.14
C TYR A 53 12.18 -7.00 -2.19
N ASN A 54 11.80 -8.29 -2.22
CA ASN A 54 10.80 -8.79 -3.17
C ASN A 54 9.43 -8.15 -2.93
N ALA A 55 8.99 -8.06 -1.68
CA ALA A 55 7.74 -7.39 -1.33
C ALA A 55 7.77 -5.91 -1.71
N LEU A 56 8.90 -5.24 -1.49
CA LEU A 56 9.09 -3.84 -1.91
C LEU A 56 9.06 -3.69 -3.43
N ALA A 57 9.66 -4.61 -4.19
CA ALA A 57 9.63 -4.59 -5.65
C ALA A 57 8.19 -4.74 -6.18
N ASP A 58 7.40 -5.66 -5.60
CA ASP A 58 5.98 -5.84 -5.92
C ASP A 58 5.20 -4.55 -5.66
N LEU A 59 5.39 -3.90 -4.51
CA LEU A 59 4.73 -2.63 -4.18
C LEU A 59 5.20 -1.48 -5.09
N ARG A 60 6.48 -1.43 -5.45
CA ARG A 60 7.04 -0.42 -6.37
C ARG A 60 6.45 -0.54 -7.77
N SER A 61 6.08 -1.75 -8.21
CA SER A 61 5.39 -1.94 -9.49
C SER A 61 4.02 -1.23 -9.52
N LEU A 62 3.30 -1.20 -8.39
CA LEU A 62 2.07 -0.43 -8.25
C LEU A 62 2.33 1.07 -8.22
N GLU A 63 3.39 1.53 -7.53
CA GLU A 63 3.75 2.95 -7.55
C GLU A 63 4.08 3.43 -8.97
N LEU A 64 4.82 2.63 -9.75
CA LEU A 64 5.09 2.92 -11.17
C LEU A 64 3.80 3.01 -11.99
N LEU A 65 2.87 2.08 -11.78
CA LEU A 65 1.55 2.13 -12.42
C LEU A 65 0.80 3.43 -12.07
N MET A 66 0.81 3.85 -10.80
CA MET A 66 0.18 5.09 -10.35
C MET A 66 0.83 6.33 -10.99
N HIS A 67 2.16 6.33 -11.12
CA HIS A 67 2.87 7.37 -11.86
C HIS A 67 2.47 7.41 -13.34
N ILE A 68 2.33 6.25 -13.99
CA ILE A 68 1.90 6.16 -15.37
C ILE A 68 0.48 6.74 -15.54
N PHE A 69 -0.46 6.42 -14.65
CA PHE A 69 -1.79 7.03 -14.66
C PHE A 69 -1.74 8.55 -14.45
N ALA A 70 -0.82 9.04 -13.63
CA ALA A 70 -0.66 10.47 -13.37
C ALA A 70 -0.07 11.24 -14.56
N ILE A 71 0.83 10.62 -15.32
CA ILE A 71 1.56 11.24 -16.45
C ILE A 71 0.77 11.11 -17.76
N TRP A 72 0.10 9.98 -17.97
CA TRP A 72 -0.63 9.65 -19.19
C TRP A 72 -2.07 9.21 -18.90
N PRO A 73 -2.93 10.13 -18.41
CA PRO A 73 -4.28 9.78 -17.94
C PRO A 73 -5.21 9.20 -19.02
N ASP A 74 -4.96 9.51 -20.29
CA ASP A 74 -5.77 9.04 -21.42
C ASP A 74 -5.28 7.72 -22.03
N GLN A 75 -4.16 7.16 -21.53
CA GLN A 75 -3.61 5.91 -22.06
C GLN A 75 -4.18 4.69 -21.34
N PRO A 76 -4.66 3.67 -22.07
CA PRO A 76 -5.15 2.44 -21.48
C PRO A 76 -3.97 1.57 -21.02
N VAL A 77 -3.50 1.79 -19.79
CA VAL A 77 -2.39 1.05 -19.18
C VAL A 77 -2.90 0.08 -18.13
N MET A 78 -2.29 -1.10 -18.07
CA MET A 78 -2.52 -2.09 -17.04
C MET A 78 -1.21 -2.71 -16.57
N LEU A 79 -1.15 -3.09 -15.29
CA LEU A 79 -0.11 -3.96 -14.77
C LEU A 79 -0.60 -5.41 -14.84
N CYS A 80 0.08 -6.23 -15.62
CA CYS A 80 -0.21 -7.66 -15.71
C CYS A 80 0.61 -8.42 -14.65
N THR A 81 -0.07 -9.12 -13.76
CA THR A 81 0.57 -9.96 -12.74
C THR A 81 -0.16 -11.28 -12.58
N ALA A 82 0.58 -12.35 -12.32
CA ALA A 82 0.03 -13.64 -11.88
C ALA A 82 -0.17 -13.69 -10.35
N ASP A 83 0.32 -12.68 -9.62
CA ASP A 83 0.16 -12.55 -8.18
C ASP A 83 -1.23 -12.00 -7.85
N LYS A 84 -2.12 -12.91 -7.44
CA LYS A 84 -3.50 -12.60 -7.05
C LYS A 84 -3.55 -11.63 -5.87
N ASP A 85 -2.64 -11.76 -4.90
CA ASP A 85 -2.67 -10.94 -3.69
C ASP A 85 -2.24 -9.51 -4.00
N LEU A 86 -1.28 -9.32 -4.92
CA LEU A 86 -0.93 -7.99 -5.44
C LEU A 86 -2.10 -7.34 -6.17
N ALA A 87 -2.80 -8.10 -7.01
CA ALA A 87 -3.98 -7.60 -7.74
C ALA A 87 -5.12 -7.21 -6.79
N LEU A 88 -5.40 -8.04 -5.78
CA LEU A 88 -6.42 -7.75 -4.77
C LEU A 88 -6.04 -6.59 -3.85
N PHE A 89 -4.76 -6.47 -3.49
CA PHE A 89 -4.26 -5.31 -2.75
C PHE A 89 -4.47 -4.02 -3.55
N TRP A 90 -4.08 -4.01 -4.83
CA TRP A 90 -4.32 -2.88 -5.73
C TRP A 90 -5.80 -2.50 -5.82
N ALA A 91 -6.68 -3.48 -6.06
CA ALA A 91 -8.12 -3.24 -6.12
C ALA A 91 -8.68 -2.70 -4.80
N GLY A 92 -8.16 -3.16 -3.66
CA GLY A 92 -8.56 -2.72 -2.33
C GLY A 92 -8.10 -1.31 -1.96
N LEU A 93 -7.01 -0.80 -2.55
CA LEU A 93 -6.56 0.59 -2.34
C LEU A 93 -7.58 1.61 -2.86
N ARG A 94 -8.32 1.25 -3.91
CA ARG A 94 -9.24 2.15 -4.63
C ARG A 94 -8.59 3.50 -4.96
N ALA A 95 -7.31 3.44 -5.35
CA ALA A 95 -6.53 4.63 -5.66
C ALA A 95 -7.12 5.34 -6.90
N SER A 96 -7.24 6.66 -6.83
CA SER A 96 -7.87 7.47 -7.87
C SER A 96 -7.30 8.89 -7.90
N LYS A 97 -7.73 9.69 -8.90
CA LYS A 97 -7.33 11.11 -9.07
C LYS A 97 -5.82 11.30 -8.98
N PHE A 98 -5.10 10.51 -9.77
CA PHE A 98 -3.66 10.61 -9.91
C PHE A 98 -3.30 11.93 -10.58
N VAL A 99 -2.41 12.71 -9.96
CA VAL A 99 -1.92 13.98 -10.49
C VAL A 99 -0.42 14.03 -10.33
N HIS A 100 0.28 14.30 -11.43
CA HIS A 100 1.73 14.51 -11.41
C HIS A 100 2.06 16.01 -11.32
N ARG A 101 2.93 16.41 -10.39
CA ARG A 101 3.42 17.78 -10.23
C ARG A 101 4.88 17.80 -9.83
N ALA A 102 5.71 18.48 -10.61
CA ALA A 102 7.13 18.73 -10.31
C ALA A 102 7.92 17.48 -9.86
N GLY A 103 7.72 16.34 -10.54
CA GLY A 103 8.41 15.08 -10.21
C GLY A 103 7.78 14.29 -9.06
N SER A 104 6.69 14.76 -8.48
CA SER A 104 5.91 14.08 -7.45
C SER A 104 4.53 13.66 -7.98
N MET A 105 3.94 12.64 -7.38
CA MET A 105 2.58 12.20 -7.68
C MET A 105 1.71 12.27 -6.44
N THR A 106 0.49 12.79 -6.59
CA THR A 106 -0.55 12.79 -5.58
C THR A 106 -1.72 11.95 -6.06
N PHE A 107 -2.41 11.30 -5.13
CA PHE A 107 -3.57 10.46 -5.40
C PHE A 107 -4.53 10.50 -4.21
N GLU A 108 -5.80 10.21 -4.46
CA GLU A 108 -6.77 9.88 -3.43
C GLU A 108 -6.86 8.36 -3.27
N MET A 109 -7.21 7.89 -2.09
CA MET A 109 -7.45 6.46 -1.83
C MET A 109 -8.57 6.27 -0.81
N ASP A 110 -9.25 5.13 -0.91
CA ASP A 110 -10.25 4.64 0.03
C ASP A 110 -9.88 3.19 0.43
N PRO A 111 -8.92 3.02 1.37
CA PRO A 111 -8.43 1.70 1.73
C PRO A 111 -9.34 0.99 2.75
N ALA A 112 -10.58 1.45 2.98
CA ALA A 112 -11.51 0.79 3.90
C ALA A 112 -11.64 -0.73 3.70
N PRO A 113 -11.61 -1.29 2.47
CA PRO A 113 -11.59 -2.74 2.26
C PRO A 113 -10.33 -3.45 2.79
N LEU A 114 -9.20 -2.74 2.91
CA LEU A 114 -7.91 -3.26 3.36
C LEU A 114 -7.69 -3.12 4.86
N VAL A 115 -8.32 -2.14 5.51
CA VAL A 115 -8.18 -1.86 6.96
C VAL A 115 -9.53 -1.90 7.68
N PRO A 116 -10.16 -3.09 7.78
CA PRO A 116 -11.46 -3.21 8.42
C PRO A 116 -11.39 -2.81 9.90
N GLY A 117 -12.41 -2.09 10.38
CA GLY A 117 -12.53 -1.69 11.78
C GLY A 117 -11.77 -0.41 12.17
N ILE A 118 -11.09 0.25 11.24
CA ILE A 118 -10.50 1.57 11.45
C ILE A 118 -11.50 2.65 11.08
N SER A 119 -11.75 3.60 11.99
CA SER A 119 -12.63 4.73 11.72
C SER A 119 -11.97 5.72 10.74
N ARG A 120 -12.78 6.53 10.05
CA ARG A 120 -12.26 7.56 9.15
C ARG A 120 -11.40 8.59 9.92
N GLU A 121 -11.75 8.89 11.16
CA GLU A 121 -11.00 9.80 12.03
C GLU A 121 -9.61 9.23 12.36
N GLN A 122 -9.54 7.95 12.73
CA GLN A 122 -8.26 7.26 12.98
C GLN A 122 -7.39 7.24 11.73
N TRP A 123 -7.99 6.95 10.57
CA TRP A 123 -7.31 6.98 9.29
C TRP A 123 -6.75 8.38 8.97
N LEU A 124 -7.57 9.43 9.12
CA LEU A 124 -7.14 10.81 8.91
C LEU A 124 -6.08 11.27 9.91
N ALA A 125 -6.10 10.75 11.14
CA ALA A 125 -5.06 11.01 12.12
C ALA A 125 -3.71 10.42 11.68
N TRP A 126 -3.69 9.21 11.15
CA TRP A 126 -2.48 8.60 10.59
C TRP A 126 -1.95 9.35 9.36
N LEU A 127 -2.82 9.92 8.54
CA LEU A 127 -2.41 10.71 7.37
C LEU A 127 -1.79 12.08 7.70
N LYS A 128 -1.93 12.57 8.93
CA LYS A 128 -1.40 13.87 9.38
C LYS A 128 -0.01 13.78 10.03
N GLY A 129 0.39 12.58 10.47
CA GLY A 129 1.73 12.28 11.00
C GLY A 129 2.71 11.93 9.88
#